data_AF-A0A162RLM1-F1
#
_entry.id   AF-A0A162RLM1-F1
#
_cell.length_a   1.000
_cell.length_b   1.000
_cell.length_c   1.000
_cell.angle_alpha   90.00
_cell.angle_beta   90.00
_cell.angle_gamma   90.00
#
_symmetry.space_group_name_H-M   'P 1'
#
loop_
_entity.id
_entity.type
_entity.pdbx_description
1 polymer ?
#
loop_
_entity_poly.entity_id
_entity_poly.type
_entity_poly.pdbx_seq_one_letter_code
_entity_poly.pdbx_strand_id
1 'polypeptide(L)'
;MSISSANDLLGMQAVSAAVAATLKKMRAYARPGMSCKELDDYGGSLLESFGASSAPYKTYGFPGYTCISVNHEIAHGIPRQDKLLATGDLVNIDVSAELNGYWSDNGGSFVLGEDISGHSKLVAASRKILLQAIQYIRPGMKVSELGRFIDLSAKKEGYRVIRNLTGHGIGR
;
A
#
# COMPACT_ATOMS: atom_id res chain seq x y z
N MET A 1 -14.12 -16.68 -3.53
CA MET A 1 -14.80 -15.54 -2.88
C MET A 1 -14.55 -15.72 -1.39
N SER A 2 -13.79 -14.82 -0.78
CA SER A 2 -13.20 -14.99 0.55
C SER A 2 -14.10 -14.58 1.71
N ILE A 3 -15.24 -13.96 1.41
CA ILE A 3 -16.24 -13.57 2.39
C ILE A 3 -17.51 -14.36 2.07
N SER A 4 -17.76 -15.40 2.86
CA SER A 4 -18.91 -16.29 2.71
C SER A 4 -19.86 -16.25 3.91
N SER A 5 -19.41 -15.62 5.00
CA SER A 5 -20.13 -15.52 6.26
C SER A 5 -19.94 -14.16 6.93
N ALA A 6 -20.78 -13.85 7.91
CA ALA A 6 -20.60 -12.66 8.76
C ALA A 6 -19.26 -12.68 9.51
N ASN A 7 -18.78 -13.87 9.90
CA ASN A 7 -17.48 -14.03 10.56
C ASN A 7 -16.31 -13.72 9.63
N ASP A 8 -16.42 -14.07 8.34
CA ASP A 8 -15.41 -13.68 7.35
C ASP A 8 -15.35 -12.16 7.19
N LEU A 9 -16.50 -11.50 7.14
CA LEU A 9 -16.57 -10.04 7.05
C LEU A 9 -15.94 -9.37 8.28
N LEU A 10 -16.26 -9.83 9.50
CA LEU A 10 -15.69 -9.30 10.74
C LEU A 10 -14.18 -9.53 10.81
N GLY A 11 -13.70 -10.71 10.40
CA GLY A 11 -12.28 -11.02 10.32
C GLY A 11 -11.54 -10.09 9.37
N MET A 12 -12.06 -9.93 8.14
CA MET A 12 -11.52 -9.00 7.14
C MET A 12 -11.51 -7.56 7.65
N GLN A 13 -12.56 -7.10 8.32
CA GLN A 13 -12.63 -5.75 8.88
C GLN A 13 -11.57 -5.53 9.98
N ALA A 14 -11.37 -6.51 10.86
CA ALA A 14 -10.39 -6.43 11.94
C ALA A 14 -8.95 -6.29 11.39
N VAL A 15 -8.55 -7.16 10.46
CA VAL A 15 -7.21 -7.09 9.85
C VAL A 15 -7.04 -5.82 9.00
N SER A 16 -8.09 -5.38 8.30
CA SER A 16 -8.08 -4.14 7.51
C SER A 16 -7.87 -2.91 8.39
N ALA A 17 -8.48 -2.88 9.59
CA ALA A 17 -8.33 -1.78 10.54
C ALA A 17 -6.88 -1.68 11.05
N ALA A 18 -6.24 -2.82 11.36
CA ALA A 18 -4.84 -2.86 11.77
C ALA A 18 -3.92 -2.33 10.67
N VAL A 19 -4.06 -2.84 9.44
CA VAL A 19 -3.27 -2.40 8.27
C VAL A 19 -3.45 -0.91 7.98
N ALA A 20 -4.69 -0.41 7.99
CA ALA A 20 -4.97 1.00 7.75
C ALA A 20 -4.38 1.92 8.83
N ALA A 21 -4.48 1.51 10.10
CA ALA A 21 -3.90 2.25 11.22
C ALA A 21 -2.37 2.27 11.13
N THR A 22 -1.73 1.15 10.79
CA THR A 22 -0.28 1.05 10.62
C THR A 22 0.20 1.96 9.49
N LEU A 23 -0.38 1.87 8.29
CA LEU A 23 -0.02 2.74 7.17
C LEU A 23 -0.15 4.23 7.54
N LYS A 24 -1.26 4.61 8.17
CA LYS A 24 -1.49 6.01 8.59
C LYS A 24 -0.41 6.49 9.56
N LYS A 25 -0.07 5.68 10.57
CA LYS A 25 0.93 6.04 11.58
C LYS A 25 2.33 6.07 10.98
N MET A 26 2.71 5.10 10.14
CA MET A 26 4.00 5.08 9.45
C MET A 26 4.20 6.33 8.60
N ARG A 27 3.18 6.72 7.81
CA ARG A 27 3.24 7.95 7.00
C ARG A 27 3.45 9.21 7.85
N ALA A 28 2.85 9.27 9.03
CA ALA A 28 3.01 10.39 9.94
C ALA A 28 4.37 10.38 10.68
N TYR A 29 4.99 9.20 10.83
CA TYR A 29 6.27 9.03 11.52
C TYR A 29 7.48 9.28 10.60
N ALA A 30 7.32 9.04 9.30
CA ALA A 30 8.34 9.25 8.29
C ALA A 30 8.88 10.69 8.29
N ARG A 31 10.20 10.83 8.27
CA ARG A 31 10.90 12.12 8.29
C ARG A 31 12.22 12.04 7.51
N PRO A 32 12.68 13.15 6.91
CA PRO A 32 14.00 13.19 6.28
C PRO A 32 15.11 12.74 7.23
N GLY A 33 16.10 12.01 6.70
CA GLY A 33 17.22 11.44 7.45
C GLY A 33 16.93 10.08 8.11
N MET A 34 15.66 9.65 8.18
CA MET A 34 15.29 8.31 8.64
C MET A 34 15.60 7.27 7.56
N SER A 35 16.15 6.12 7.95
CA SER A 35 16.29 4.98 7.05
C SER A 35 14.94 4.29 6.80
N CYS A 36 14.79 3.66 5.63
CA CYS A 36 13.62 2.83 5.36
C CYS A 36 13.50 1.69 6.40
N LYS A 37 14.62 1.15 6.91
CA LYS A 37 14.61 0.11 7.94
C LYS A 37 14.02 0.58 9.27
N GLU A 38 14.37 1.78 9.74
CA GLU A 38 13.78 2.35 10.96
C GLU A 38 12.26 2.57 10.82
N LEU A 39 11.81 3.01 9.63
CA LEU A 39 10.39 3.17 9.35
C LEU A 39 9.66 1.82 9.30
N ASP A 40 10.29 0.80 8.73
CA ASP A 40 9.77 -0.56 8.67
C ASP A 40 9.66 -1.21 10.05
N ASP A 41 10.68 -1.07 10.89
CA ASP A 41 10.69 -1.57 12.28
C ASP A 41 9.56 -0.94 13.10
N TYR A 42 9.31 0.36 12.90
CA TYR A 42 8.14 1.02 13.46
C TYR A 42 6.84 0.39 12.95
N GLY A 43 6.72 0.12 11.65
CA GLY A 43 5.57 -0.58 11.06
C GLY A 43 5.35 -1.98 11.65
N GLY A 44 6.42 -2.76 11.82
CA GLY A 44 6.40 -4.07 12.47
C GLY A 44 5.88 -4.01 13.90
N SER A 45 6.41 -3.10 14.72
CA SER A 45 5.95 -2.93 16.10
C SER A 45 4.46 -2.52 16.20
N LEU A 46 3.96 -1.74 15.24
CA LEU A 46 2.54 -1.38 15.19
C LEU A 46 1.67 -2.60 14.87
N LEU A 47 2.04 -3.41 13.87
CA LEU A 47 1.29 -4.64 13.55
C LEU A 47 1.27 -5.59 14.75
N GLU A 48 2.41 -5.79 15.41
CA GLU A 48 2.51 -6.59 16.63
C GLU A 48 1.59 -6.07 17.73
N SER A 49 1.50 -4.74 17.92
CA SER A 49 0.59 -4.13 18.91
C SER A 49 -0.90 -4.38 18.64
N PHE A 50 -1.26 -4.70 17.39
CA PHE A 50 -2.62 -5.11 17.01
C PHE A 50 -2.82 -6.64 17.07
N GLY A 51 -1.80 -7.41 17.44
CA GLY A 51 -1.80 -8.88 17.36
C GLY A 51 -1.69 -9.41 15.93
N ALA A 52 -1.35 -8.56 14.96
CA ALA A 52 -1.24 -8.92 13.55
C ALA A 52 0.22 -9.27 13.19
N SER A 53 0.39 -10.22 12.28
CA SER A 53 1.70 -10.60 11.73
C SER A 53 1.91 -9.96 10.37
N SER A 54 3.12 -9.47 10.08
CA SER A 54 3.48 -9.01 8.72
C SER A 54 3.25 -10.12 7.69
N ALA A 55 2.44 -9.84 6.67
CA ALA A 55 2.18 -10.81 5.61
C ALA A 55 3.40 -11.03 4.70
N PRO A 56 4.18 -10.00 4.29
CA PRO A 56 5.40 -10.21 3.50
C PRO A 56 6.40 -11.12 4.20
N TYR A 57 6.66 -10.87 5.48
CA TYR A 57 7.58 -11.68 6.28
C TYR A 57 7.04 -13.10 6.46
N LYS A 58 5.79 -13.25 6.93
CA LYS A 58 5.17 -14.55 7.23
C LYS A 58 5.02 -15.45 6.00
N THR A 59 4.69 -14.87 4.86
CA THR A 59 4.30 -15.64 3.66
C THR A 59 5.49 -15.95 2.76
N TYR A 60 6.43 -15.00 2.63
CA TYR A 60 7.50 -15.07 1.63
C TYR A 60 8.90 -15.06 2.23
N GLY A 61 9.05 -14.92 3.55
CA GLY A 61 10.35 -14.68 4.16
C GLY A 61 10.97 -13.36 3.69
N PHE A 62 10.15 -12.38 3.35
CA PHE A 62 10.61 -11.07 2.88
C PHE A 62 11.49 -10.39 3.95
N PRO A 63 12.60 -9.75 3.58
CA PRO A 63 13.55 -9.15 4.54
C PRO A 63 13.07 -7.79 5.06
N GLY A 64 11.82 -7.72 5.54
CA GLY A 64 11.16 -6.54 6.10
C GLY A 64 9.73 -6.87 6.53
N TYR A 65 9.09 -5.97 7.29
CA TYR A 65 7.70 -6.12 7.72
C TYR A 65 6.72 -5.56 6.68
N THR A 66 7.13 -4.54 5.94
CA THR A 66 6.38 -3.76 4.96
C THR A 66 7.25 -3.51 3.73
N CYS A 67 6.65 -3.12 2.61
CA CYS A 67 7.42 -2.69 1.44
C CYS A 67 7.49 -1.15 1.41
N ILE A 68 8.69 -0.61 1.24
CA ILE A 68 8.92 0.85 1.17
C ILE A 68 9.63 1.17 -0.13
N SER A 69 8.86 1.71 -1.09
CA SER A 69 9.34 2.04 -2.44
C SER A 69 9.56 3.54 -2.56
N VAL A 70 10.77 3.96 -2.96
CA VAL A 70 11.18 5.36 -3.02
C VAL A 70 11.50 5.77 -4.46
N ASN A 71 10.91 6.87 -4.90
CA ASN A 71 11.12 7.53 -6.19
C ASN A 71 10.82 6.62 -7.40
N HIS A 72 11.86 6.02 -7.99
CA HIS A 72 11.75 5.22 -9.22
C HIS A 72 11.34 3.76 -8.95
N GLU A 73 11.37 3.33 -7.69
CA GLU A 73 10.95 2.00 -7.30
C GLU A 73 9.42 1.89 -7.38
N ILE A 74 8.96 0.88 -8.11
CA ILE A 74 7.55 0.73 -8.44
C ILE A 74 6.75 0.11 -7.29
N ALA A 75 7.26 -0.99 -6.73
CA ALA A 75 6.66 -1.78 -5.67
C ALA A 75 7.74 -2.67 -5.03
N HIS A 76 7.43 -3.28 -3.88
CA HIS A 76 8.29 -4.27 -3.21
C HIS A 76 9.69 -3.76 -2.84
N GLY A 77 9.86 -2.46 -2.61
CA GLY A 77 11.12 -1.91 -2.12
C GLY A 77 11.49 -2.52 -0.76
N ILE A 78 12.67 -3.14 -0.69
CA ILE A 78 13.20 -3.73 0.55
C ILE A 78 13.63 -2.61 1.51
N PRO A 79 13.13 -2.58 2.75
CA PRO A 79 13.59 -1.64 3.76
C PRO A 79 15.06 -1.92 4.14
N ARG A 80 15.95 -0.97 3.87
CA ARG A 80 17.38 -1.08 4.20
C ARG A 80 17.84 0.07 5.08
N GLN A 81 18.87 -0.19 5.90
CA GLN A 81 19.46 0.79 6.81
C GLN A 81 20.19 1.91 6.06
N ASP A 82 20.78 1.59 4.92
CA ASP A 82 21.55 2.51 4.07
C ASP A 82 20.68 3.39 3.15
N LYS A 83 19.37 3.13 3.13
CA LYS A 83 18.42 3.85 2.28
C LYS A 83 17.69 4.91 3.10
N LEU A 84 18.26 6.12 3.09
CA LEU A 84 17.74 7.26 3.83
C LEU A 84 16.66 8.00 3.04
N LEU A 85 15.59 8.38 3.73
CA LEU A 85 14.54 9.23 3.20
C LEU A 85 15.02 10.69 3.15
N ALA A 86 14.67 11.41 2.09
CA ALA A 86 15.01 12.81 1.89
C ALA A 86 13.77 13.68 1.66
N THR A 87 13.89 14.98 1.93
CA THR A 87 12.87 15.96 1.53
C THR A 87 12.68 15.92 0.02
N GLY A 88 11.42 15.85 -0.42
CA GLY A 88 11.05 15.76 -1.83
C GLY A 88 10.87 14.33 -2.34
N ASP A 89 11.22 13.31 -1.57
CA ASP A 89 11.06 11.93 -2.00
C ASP A 89 9.58 11.58 -2.21
N LEU A 90 9.30 10.89 -3.32
CA LEU A 90 8.07 10.15 -3.50
C LEU A 90 8.21 8.81 -2.78
N VAL A 91 7.48 8.66 -1.68
CA VAL A 91 7.51 7.44 -0.85
C VAL A 91 6.18 6.71 -0.98
N ASN A 92 6.23 5.44 -1.33
CA ASN A 92 5.11 4.51 -1.18
C ASN A 92 5.41 3.54 -0.03
N ILE A 93 4.45 3.41 0.88
CA ILE A 93 4.46 2.37 1.90
C ILE A 93 3.30 1.43 1.60
N ASP A 94 3.61 0.15 1.51
CA ASP A 94 2.68 -0.95 1.32
C ASP A 94 2.72 -1.84 2.56
N VAL A 95 1.56 -1.95 3.21
CA VAL A 95 1.37 -2.66 4.47
C VAL A 95 0.37 -3.78 4.22
N SER A 96 0.81 -5.01 4.44
CA SER A 96 -0.07 -6.17 4.48
C SER A 96 0.20 -7.00 5.72
N ALA A 97 -0.87 -7.56 6.30
CA ALA A 97 -0.79 -8.30 7.54
C ALA A 97 -1.81 -9.44 7.57
N GLU A 98 -1.53 -10.42 8.42
CA GLU A 98 -2.42 -11.50 8.79
C GLU A 98 -2.87 -11.32 10.25
N LEU A 99 -4.16 -11.54 10.50
CA LEU A 99 -4.74 -11.58 11.84
C LEU A 99 -5.86 -12.62 11.88
N ASN A 100 -5.74 -13.59 12.79
CA ASN A 100 -6.73 -14.65 13.03
C ASN A 100 -7.14 -15.45 11.77
N GLY A 101 -6.19 -15.70 10.89
CA GLY A 101 -6.35 -16.42 9.63
C GLY A 101 -6.98 -15.59 8.52
N TYR A 102 -6.95 -14.26 8.61
CA TYR A 102 -7.38 -13.34 7.54
C TYR A 102 -6.24 -12.37 7.18
N TRP A 103 -6.10 -12.10 5.90
CA TRP A 103 -5.10 -11.19 5.34
C TRP A 103 -5.78 -9.91 4.88
N SER A 104 -5.10 -8.79 5.07
CA SER A 104 -5.47 -7.52 4.44
C SER A 104 -4.22 -6.80 3.95
N ASP A 105 -4.44 -5.88 3.02
CA ASP A 105 -3.41 -5.15 2.32
C ASP A 105 -3.89 -3.72 2.00
N ASN A 106 -3.01 -2.74 2.13
CA ASN A 106 -3.21 -1.38 1.66
C ASN A 106 -1.85 -0.68 1.43
N GLY A 107 -1.80 0.20 0.44
CA GLY A 107 -0.64 1.03 0.14
C GLY A 107 -0.97 2.51 -0.02
N GLY A 108 0.02 3.37 0.19
CA GLY A 108 -0.16 4.80 0.06
C GLY A 108 1.11 5.53 -0.33
N SER A 109 1.05 6.26 -1.45
CA SER A 109 2.10 7.17 -1.89
C SER A 109 1.92 8.58 -1.32
N PHE A 110 3.02 9.24 -0.99
CA PHE A 110 3.07 10.62 -0.53
C PHE A 110 4.42 11.25 -0.85
N VAL A 111 4.46 12.58 -0.87
CA VAL A 111 5.72 13.33 -0.96
C VAL A 111 6.19 13.62 0.46
N LEU A 112 7.45 13.33 0.77
CA LEU A 112 8.02 13.58 2.09
C LEU A 112 8.52 15.03 2.18
N GLY A 113 7.90 15.85 3.04
CA GLY A 113 8.27 17.25 3.17
C GLY A 113 7.83 18.11 1.98
N GLU A 114 8.67 19.07 1.57
CA GLU A 114 8.39 19.95 0.43
C GLU A 114 8.56 19.23 -0.90
N ASP A 115 7.62 19.44 -1.83
CA ASP A 115 7.65 18.83 -3.16
C ASP A 115 8.53 19.60 -4.14
N ILE A 116 9.84 19.36 -4.06
CA ILE A 116 10.85 19.96 -4.94
C ILE A 116 10.93 19.30 -6.33
N SER A 117 10.29 18.12 -6.50
CA SER A 117 10.37 17.30 -7.73
C SER A 117 9.04 17.26 -8.51
N GLY A 118 7.99 17.93 -8.02
CA GLY A 118 6.67 17.97 -8.65
C GLY A 118 5.89 16.65 -8.58
N HIS A 119 6.19 15.78 -7.61
CA HIS A 119 5.56 14.47 -7.43
C HIS A 119 4.11 14.57 -6.94
N SER A 120 3.69 15.69 -6.35
CA SER A 120 2.33 15.89 -5.83
C SER A 120 1.25 15.71 -6.91
N LYS A 121 1.54 16.09 -8.15
CA LYS A 121 0.61 15.90 -9.28
C LYS A 121 0.36 14.41 -9.56
N LEU A 122 1.42 13.59 -9.54
CA LEU A 122 1.32 12.15 -9.73
C LEU A 122 0.56 11.49 -8.57
N VAL A 123 0.88 11.85 -7.33
CA VAL A 123 0.19 11.34 -6.13
C VAL A 123 -1.29 11.69 -6.16
N ALA A 124 -1.64 12.93 -6.50
CA ALA A 124 -3.01 13.39 -6.59
C ALA A 124 -3.79 12.66 -7.70
N ALA A 125 -3.20 12.51 -8.89
CA ALA A 125 -3.81 11.78 -10.00
C ALA A 125 -4.04 10.31 -9.65
N SER A 126 -3.03 9.63 -9.10
CA SER A 126 -3.15 8.23 -8.66
C SER A 126 -4.27 8.05 -7.63
N ARG A 127 -4.31 8.90 -6.61
CA ARG A 127 -5.36 8.87 -5.56
C ARG A 127 -6.75 9.13 -6.15
N LYS A 128 -6.89 10.10 -7.05
CA LYS A 128 -8.16 10.42 -7.72
C LYS A 128 -8.66 9.21 -8.52
N ILE A 129 -7.79 8.60 -9.32
CA ILE A 129 -8.14 7.44 -10.15
C ILE A 129 -8.52 6.25 -9.27
N LEU A 130 -7.79 5.97 -8.18
CA LEU A 130 -8.13 4.91 -7.24
C LEU A 130 -9.54 5.10 -6.65
N LEU A 131 -9.88 6.30 -6.18
CA LEU A 131 -11.20 6.58 -5.62
C LEU A 131 -12.33 6.40 -6.65
N GLN A 132 -12.10 6.85 -7.89
CA GLN A 132 -13.06 6.65 -8.98
C GLN A 132 -13.18 5.16 -9.35
N ALA A 133 -12.08 4.42 -9.37
CA ALA A 133 -12.06 2.99 -9.64
C ALA A 133 -12.87 2.22 -8.59
N ILE A 134 -12.73 2.55 -7.31
CA ILE A 134 -13.53 1.96 -6.21
C ILE A 134 -15.03 2.21 -6.44
N GLN A 135 -15.41 3.43 -6.80
CA GLN A 135 -16.81 3.77 -7.09
C GLN A 135 -17.36 3.10 -8.37
N TYR A 136 -16.48 2.73 -9.29
CA TYR A 136 -16.86 2.11 -10.55
C TYR A 136 -17.21 0.61 -10.40
N ILE A 137 -16.67 -0.05 -9.37
CA ILE A 137 -16.87 -1.49 -9.09
C ILE A 137 -18.35 -1.78 -8.78
N ARG A 138 -18.88 -2.84 -9.40
CA ARG A 138 -20.27 -3.30 -9.22
C ARG A 138 -20.41 -4.80 -9.51
N PRO A 139 -21.47 -5.47 -9.01
CA PRO A 139 -21.74 -6.87 -9.32
C PRO A 139 -21.79 -7.14 -10.83
N GLY A 140 -21.22 -8.27 -11.25
CA GLY A 140 -21.19 -8.68 -12.67
C GLY A 140 -20.14 -7.98 -13.54
N MET A 141 -19.41 -7.00 -13.03
CA MET A 141 -18.31 -6.36 -13.76
C MET A 141 -17.13 -7.32 -13.96
N LYS A 142 -16.53 -7.30 -15.16
CA LYS A 142 -15.25 -8.00 -15.39
C LYS A 142 -14.07 -7.20 -14.82
N VAL A 143 -13.10 -7.87 -14.22
CA VAL A 143 -11.86 -7.25 -13.73
C VAL A 143 -11.12 -6.47 -14.83
N SER A 144 -11.14 -6.97 -16.07
CA SER A 144 -10.53 -6.27 -17.22
C SER A 144 -11.18 -4.93 -17.55
N GLU A 145 -12.47 -4.73 -17.22
CA GLU A 145 -13.13 -3.44 -17.38
C GLU A 145 -12.57 -2.39 -16.40
N LEU A 146 -12.24 -2.80 -15.17
CA LEU A 146 -11.60 -1.95 -14.18
C LEU A 146 -10.18 -1.56 -14.62
N GLY A 147 -9.39 -2.52 -15.12
CA GLY A 147 -8.07 -2.24 -15.67
C GLY A 147 -8.10 -1.25 -16.84
N ARG A 148 -9.07 -1.42 -17.77
CA ARG A 148 -9.29 -0.47 -18.87
C ARG A 148 -9.70 0.92 -18.38
N PHE A 149 -10.55 1.00 -17.36
CA PHE A 149 -10.94 2.27 -16.74
C PHE A 149 -9.72 3.01 -16.16
N ILE A 150 -8.86 2.30 -15.44
CA ILE A 150 -7.64 2.87 -14.82
C ILE A 150 -6.66 3.33 -15.91
N ASP A 151 -6.38 2.52 -16.94
CA ASP A 151 -5.47 2.88 -18.04
C ASP A 151 -5.94 4.12 -18.80
N LEU A 152 -7.23 4.21 -19.13
CA LEU A 152 -7.79 5.39 -19.79
C LEU A 152 -7.76 6.64 -18.89
N SER A 153 -8.00 6.49 -17.59
CA SER A 153 -7.96 7.60 -16.64
C SER A 153 -6.53 8.11 -16.44
N ALA A 154 -5.56 7.21 -16.32
CA ALA A 154 -4.15 7.57 -16.21
C ALA A 154 -3.65 8.30 -17.47
N LYS A 155 -4.02 7.83 -18.67
CA LYS A 155 -3.67 8.49 -19.94
C LYS A 155 -4.20 9.93 -20.03
N LYS A 156 -5.42 10.18 -19.54
CA LYS A 156 -6.01 11.53 -19.51
C LYS A 156 -5.25 12.48 -18.58
N GLU A 157 -4.65 11.95 -17.52
CA GLU A 157 -3.80 12.71 -16.59
C GLU A 157 -2.33 12.78 -17.07
N GLY A 158 -2.00 12.21 -18.23
CA GLY A 158 -0.63 12.23 -18.80
C GLY A 158 0.30 11.12 -18.30
N TYR A 159 -0.24 10.09 -17.65
CA TYR A 159 0.54 8.98 -17.06
C TYR A 159 0.35 7.65 -17.80
N ARG A 160 1.24 6.69 -17.51
CA ARG A 160 1.18 5.31 -17.99
C ARG A 160 0.97 4.37 -16.81
N VAL A 161 0.26 3.27 -17.05
CA VAL A 161 0.04 2.21 -16.07
C VAL A 161 1.10 1.10 -16.24
N ILE A 162 1.59 0.59 -15.11
CA ILE A 162 2.49 -0.57 -15.05
C ILE A 162 1.72 -1.83 -15.44
N ARG A 163 2.29 -2.67 -16.32
CA ARG A 163 1.57 -3.80 -16.92
C ARG A 163 1.90 -5.16 -16.32
N ASN A 164 3.01 -5.28 -15.60
CA ASN A 164 3.49 -6.51 -14.99
C ASN A 164 3.17 -6.63 -13.50
N LEU A 165 2.33 -5.73 -12.97
CA LEU A 165 1.81 -5.78 -11.61
C LEU A 165 0.30 -5.57 -11.67
N THR A 166 -0.43 -6.30 -10.83
CA THR A 166 -1.89 -6.27 -10.78
C THR A 166 -2.36 -6.32 -9.33
N GLY A 167 -3.58 -5.84 -9.08
CA GLY A 167 -4.28 -6.19 -7.84
C GLY A 167 -4.58 -7.69 -7.78
N HIS A 168 -4.97 -8.17 -6.60
CA HIS A 168 -5.28 -9.57 -6.34
C HIS A 168 -6.48 -9.70 -5.40
N GLY A 169 -7.13 -10.87 -5.42
CA GLY A 169 -8.07 -11.22 -4.36
C GLY A 169 -7.33 -11.40 -3.05
N ILE A 170 -7.98 -11.04 -1.94
CA ILE A 170 -7.44 -11.22 -0.59
C ILE A 170 -8.53 -11.73 0.35
N GLY A 171 -8.15 -12.43 1.41
CA GLY A 171 -9.08 -13.24 2.18
C GLY A 171 -8.40 -14.04 3.28
N ARG A 172 -8.76 -15.32 3.35
CA ARG A 172 -8.07 -16.33 4.16
C ARG A 172 -6.99 -17.04 3.34
#